data_AF-A0A8J2NV42-F1
#
_entry.id   AF-A0A8J2NV42-F1
#
_cell.length_a   1.000
_cell.length_b   1.000
_cell.length_c   1.000
_cell.angle_alpha   90.00
_cell.angle_beta   90.00
_cell.angle_gamma   90.00
#
_symmetry.space_group_name_H-M   'P 1'
#
loop_
_entity.id
_entity.type
_entity.pdbx_description
1 polymer ?
#
loop_
_entity_poly.entity_id
_entity_poly.type
_entity_poly.pdbx_seq_one_letter_code
_entity_poly.pdbx_strand_id
1 'polypeptide(L)'
;NDLLNFLLCLNVAVIQHVDGAGDYYPYYQWSKVEYDLPSNVKLNASEFIQENNFIQTLKIYGNRMWITTPRYRRGVPSTLNT
;
A
#
# COMPACT_ATOMS: atom_id res chain seq x y z
N ASN A 1 -1.70 21.31 45.81
CA ASN A 1 -1.20 20.12 45.07
C ASN A 1 -2.30 19.40 44.31
N ASP A 2 -3.53 19.30 44.83
CA ASP A 2 -4.61 18.54 44.16
C ASP A 2 -5.13 19.18 42.86
N LEU A 3 -5.15 20.51 42.80
CA LEU A 3 -5.58 21.25 41.60
C LEU A 3 -4.61 21.05 40.42
N LEU A 4 -3.31 20.93 40.71
CA LEU A 4 -2.29 20.63 39.70
C LEU A 4 -2.44 19.20 39.17
N ASN A 5 -2.67 18.23 40.08
CA ASN A 5 -2.92 16.83 39.72
C ASN A 5 -4.20 16.67 38.90
N PHE A 6 -5.27 17.39 39.26
CA PHE A 6 -6.52 17.38 38.50
C PHE A 6 -6.35 17.93 37.09
N LEU A 7 -5.62 19.05 36.94
CA LEU A 7 -5.29 19.62 35.63
C LEU A 7 -4.39 18.68 34.81
N LEU A 8 -3.44 18.00 35.44
CA LEU A 8 -2.59 17.00 34.78
C LEU A 8 -3.43 15.82 34.26
N CYS A 9 -4.32 15.27 35.08
CA CYS A 9 -5.23 14.19 34.67
C CYS A 9 -6.16 14.62 33.53
N LEU A 10 -6.68 15.85 33.57
CA LEU A 10 -7.52 16.39 32.50
C LEU A 10 -6.76 16.48 31.17
N ASN A 11 -5.51 16.97 31.20
CA ASN A 11 -4.67 17.03 30.00
C ASN A 11 -4.34 15.64 29.45
N VAL A 12 -4.05 14.66 30.32
CA VAL A 12 -3.81 13.27 29.89
C VAL A 12 -5.07 12.69 29.24
N ALA A 13 -6.25 12.87 29.82
CA ALA A 13 -7.51 12.32 29.31
C ALA A 13 -7.91 12.90 27.93
N VAL A 14 -7.65 14.19 27.67
CA VAL A 14 -7.96 14.84 26.38
C VAL A 14 -7.05 14.33 25.26
N ILE A 15 -5.82 13.90 25.58
CA ILE A 15 -4.86 13.36 24.59
C ILE A 15 -5.21 11.91 24.18
N GLN A 16 -6.07 11.19 24.92
CA GLN A 16 -6.40 9.78 24.62
C GLN A 16 -7.44 9.58 23.50
N HIS A 17 -8.00 10.65 22.95
CA HIS A 17 -8.95 10.60 21.82
C HIS A 17 -8.30 11.02 20.51
N VAL A 18 -7.18 10.38 20.15
CA VAL A 18 -6.73 10.38 18.76
C VAL A 18 -7.44 9.22 18.08
N ASP A 19 -8.57 9.51 17.44
CA ASP A 19 -9.17 8.56 16.51
C ASP A 19 -8.24 8.41 15.31
N GLY A 20 -7.39 7.38 15.32
CA GLY A 20 -6.51 7.06 14.20
C GLY A 20 -7.26 6.58 12.96
N ALA A 21 -8.57 6.32 13.09
CA ALA A 21 -9.45 5.90 12.02
C ALA A 21 -10.17 7.12 11.41
N GLY A 22 -9.41 8.06 10.85
CA GLY A 22 -10.00 8.99 9.90
C GLY A 22 -10.70 8.23 8.76
N ASP A 23 -11.74 8.81 8.17
CA ASP A 23 -12.39 8.23 6.99
C ASP A 23 -11.41 8.26 5.80
N TYR A 24 -10.86 7.10 5.44
CA TYR A 24 -10.00 6.96 4.26
C TYR A 24 -10.82 6.49 3.06
N TYR A 25 -10.70 7.20 1.95
CA TYR A 25 -11.29 6.79 0.68
C TYR A 25 -10.20 6.17 -0.22
N PRO A 26 -10.47 5.02 -0.86
CA PRO A 26 -9.50 4.42 -1.77
C PRO A 26 -9.35 5.28 -3.02
N TYR A 27 -8.15 5.80 -3.26
CA TYR A 27 -7.80 6.44 -4.54
C TYR A 27 -7.60 5.41 -5.65
N TYR A 28 -7.02 4.26 -5.29
CA TYR A 28 -6.78 3.14 -6.20
C TYR A 28 -7.10 1.82 -5.51
N GLN A 29 -7.67 0.91 -6.28
CA GLN A 29 -8.01 -0.43 -5.82
C GLN A 29 -7.83 -1.41 -6.98
N TRP A 30 -7.18 -2.54 -6.69
CA TRP A 30 -6.92 -3.58 -7.67
C TRP A 30 -7.45 -4.90 -7.14
N SER A 31 -8.20 -5.62 -7.97
CA SER A 31 -8.55 -7.03 -7.73
C SER A 31 -7.46 -7.97 -8.25
N LYS A 32 -6.69 -7.51 -9.25
CA LYS A 32 -5.69 -8.27 -10.00
C LYS A 32 -4.59 -7.32 -10.49
N VAL A 33 -3.38 -7.84 -10.68
CA VAL A 33 -2.23 -7.07 -11.20
C VAL A 33 -2.02 -7.43 -12.66
N GLU A 34 -2.10 -6.45 -13.55
CA GLU A 34 -1.87 -6.65 -14.98
C GLU A 34 -0.70 -5.77 -15.43
N TYR A 35 0.00 -6.21 -16.47
CA TYR A 35 1.19 -5.54 -16.98
C TYR A 35 0.90 -5.01 -18.37
N ASP A 36 1.14 -3.73 -18.59
CA ASP A 36 1.16 -3.14 -19.93
C ASP A 36 2.48 -3.52 -20.60
N LEU A 37 2.40 -4.44 -21.56
CA LEU A 37 3.56 -5.00 -22.24
C LEU A 37 3.59 -4.50 -23.68
N PRO A 38 4.79 -4.23 -24.23
CA PRO A 38 4.95 -3.94 -25.65
C PRO A 38 4.34 -5.05 -26.52
N SER A 39 3.77 -4.70 -27.67
CA SER A 39 3.03 -5.64 -28.55
C SER A 39 3.86 -6.82 -29.07
N ASN A 40 5.19 -6.70 -29.06
CA ASN A 40 6.13 -7.75 -29.46
C ASN A 40 6.48 -8.72 -28.32
N VAL A 41 6.04 -8.45 -27.09
CA VAL A 41 6.29 -9.29 -25.92
C VAL A 41 5.03 -10.12 -25.64
N LYS A 42 5.20 -11.44 -25.58
CA LYS A 42 4.14 -12.38 -25.15
C LYS A 42 4.69 -13.23 -24.03
N LEU A 43 4.04 -13.16 -22.87
CA LEU A 43 4.37 -14.00 -21.73
C LEU A 43 3.70 -15.36 -21.89
N ASN A 44 4.45 -16.42 -21.64
CA ASN A 44 3.89 -17.75 -21.53
C ASN A 44 3.26 -17.97 -20.14
N ALA A 45 2.51 -19.07 -19.99
CA ALA A 45 1.79 -19.39 -18.76
C ALA A 45 2.68 -19.57 -17.51
N SER A 46 3.98 -19.78 -17.68
CA SER A 46 4.93 -19.87 -16.57
C SER A 46 5.59 -18.53 -16.21
N GLU A 47 5.60 -17.59 -17.15
CA GLU A 47 6.13 -16.24 -17.00
C GLU A 47 5.12 -15.27 -16.36
N PHE A 48 3.83 -15.54 -16.56
CA PHE A 48 2.75 -14.83 -15.89
C PHE A 48 1.73 -15.79 -15.28
N ILE A 49 1.65 -15.78 -13.94
CA ILE A 49 0.66 -16.51 -13.16
C ILE A 49 -0.03 -15.46 -12.29
N GLN A 50 -1.26 -15.09 -12.64
CA GLN A 50 -1.95 -13.94 -12.07
C GLN A 50 -2.03 -14.01 -10.53
N GLU A 51 -2.29 -15.19 -10.00
CA GLU A 51 -2.47 -15.45 -8.56
C GLU A 51 -1.17 -15.28 -7.75
N ASN A 52 -0.02 -15.29 -8.42
CA ASN A 52 1.28 -15.07 -7.79
C ASN A 52 1.71 -13.60 -7.79
N ASN A 53 0.95 -12.71 -8.44
CA ASN A 53 1.25 -11.28 -8.51
C ASN A 53 0.41 -10.52 -7.49
N PHE A 54 1.07 -9.92 -6.50
CA PHE A 54 0.43 -9.04 -5.52
C PHE A 54 1.30 -7.82 -5.25
N ILE A 55 0.68 -6.72 -4.86
CA ILE A 55 1.38 -5.48 -4.54
C ILE A 55 1.89 -5.57 -3.10
N GLN A 56 3.20 -5.42 -2.91
CA GLN A 56 3.81 -5.35 -1.58
C GLN A 56 3.98 -3.91 -1.11
N THR A 57 4.39 -3.01 -2.00
CA THR A 57 4.66 -1.61 -1.66
C THR A 57 4.31 -0.72 -2.83
N LEU A 58 3.89 0.50 -2.50
CA LEU A 58 3.61 1.57 -3.44
C LEU A 58 4.28 2.86 -2.94
N LYS A 59 4.90 3.62 -3.84
CA LYS A 59 5.39 4.97 -3.57
C LYS A 59 5.00 5.93 -4.68
N ILE A 60 4.56 7.12 -4.32
CA ILE A 60 4.26 8.20 -5.26
C ILE A 60 5.40 9.23 -5.20
N TYR A 61 5.88 9.66 -6.36
CA TYR A 61 6.85 10.75 -6.48
C TYR A 61 6.57 11.58 -7.72
N GLY A 62 6.36 12.88 -7.51
CA GLY A 62 5.83 13.76 -8.54
C GLY A 62 4.50 13.22 -9.07
N ASN A 63 4.44 12.96 -10.37
CA ASN A 63 3.25 12.41 -11.04
C ASN A 63 3.41 10.93 -11.44
N ARG A 64 4.25 10.17 -10.74
CA ARG A 64 4.48 8.74 -11.00
C ARG A 64 4.23 7.92 -9.75
N MET A 65 3.72 6.71 -9.97
CA MET A 65 3.50 5.70 -8.94
C MET A 65 4.42 4.52 -9.19
N TRP A 66 5.24 4.19 -8.22
CA TRP A 66 6.08 3.00 -8.25
C TRP A 66 5.45 1.89 -7.43
N ILE A 67 5.29 0.72 -8.04
CA ILE A 67 4.66 -0.45 -7.44
C ILE A 67 5.65 -1.60 -7.42
N THR A 68 5.80 -2.23 -6.26
CA THR A 68 6.63 -3.42 -6.08
C THR A 68 5.77 -4.68 -6.07
N THR A 69 6.11 -5.64 -6.93
CA THR A 69 5.54 -6.99 -6.98
C THR A 69 6.65 -8.02 -6.70
N PRO A 70 6.72 -8.58 -5.49
CA PRO A 70 7.84 -9.44 -5.11
C PRO A 70 7.83 -10.77 -5.89
N ARG A 71 9.02 -11.23 -6.30
CA ARG A 71 9.21 -12.54 -6.95
C ARG A 71 9.32 -13.68 -5.93
N TYR A 72 8.32 -13.81 -5.05
CA TYR A 72 8.27 -14.93 -4.08
C TYR A 72 7.90 -16.27 -4.73
N ARG A 73 7.18 -16.21 -5.86
CA ARG A 73 6.84 -17.38 -6.69
C ARG A 73 7.12 -17.05 -8.15
N ARG A 74 7.16 -18.10 -9.00
CA ARG A 74 7.24 -17.93 -10.46
C ARG A 74 5.99 -17.22 -10.99
N GLY A 75 6.10 -16.70 -12.21
CA GLY A 75 4.98 -16.03 -12.88
C GLY A 75 4.85 -14.54 -12.56
N VAL A 76 5.91 -13.90 -12.06
CA VAL A 76 5.97 -12.44 -11.80
C VAL A 76 6.88 -11.79 -12.86
N PRO A 77 6.31 -11.09 -13.85
CA PRO A 77 7.05 -10.54 -14.99
C PRO A 77 8.08 -9.49 -14.58
N SER A 78 7.73 -8.56 -13.69
CA SER A 78 8.60 -7.49 -13.23
C SER A 78 8.38 -7.20 -11.74
N THR A 79 9.48 -6.94 -11.02
CA THR A 79 9.44 -6.68 -9.58
C THR A 79 9.15 -5.23 -9.22
N LEU A 80 9.54 -4.27 -10.06
CA LEU A 80 9.31 -2.85 -9.86
C LEU A 80 8.69 -2.27 -11.12
N ASN A 81 7.57 -1.58 -10.96
CA ASN A 81 6.72 -1.08 -12.06
C ASN A 81 6.44 0.41 -11.85
N THR A 82 6.18 1.15 -12.94
CA THR A 82 5.91 2.59 -12.94
C THR A 82 4.77 2.96 -13.85
#